data_AF-A0ABD3N6F5-F1
#
_entry.id   AF-A0ABD3N6F5-F1
#
_cell.length_a   1.000
_cell.length_b   1.000
_cell.length_c   1.000
_cell.angle_alpha   90.00
_cell.angle_beta   90.00
_cell.angle_gamma   90.00
#
_symmetry.space_group_name_H-M   'P 1'
#
loop_
_entity.id
_entity.type
_entity.pdbx_description
1 polymer ?
#
loop_
_entity_poly.entity_id
_entity_poly.type
_entity_poly.pdbx_seq_one_letter_code
_entity_poly.pdbx_strand_id
1 'polypeptide(L)'
;MKRLLIPFTLLAHVTCDIAAVLAFSRITQHKILSSSHALSRRGVARRSYSQRSVVECNNNLSDSSVEEDATTAYYNQLLSMFQGDFDNYYQVVQDRMHELTPGEGGGHEHIHCTLVPCPKYYAENDNDEKNLPCQSHWVLAAFYFNGNPLQIFRFRLYQLMPPPSENLPVRMKLNTLSPLLEKQLRGCAEQPCLWWKEVWNVWCRDDSKILQRYDAAIHAEEWNRFQNLGLPTMALPLEGCDVLWDPNWDPLKHSYLYTNDYCDYPNCGESSAAADASAQPALPAGKSCHATMEAGSAGAIVDSISLIPGKRILIKDELSLWKDEFWINDRGYDPDHEIMDEMHHNQPGNAFDDVDMPFVYGNRMGVPYKLQRVSNFVDGTTNQEPFGLQLKRIIANSDFEWTLGEKYRTPDMLREKMQKLEQYDEAA
;
A
#
# COMPACT_ATOMS: atom_id res chain seq x y z
N MET A 1 35.29 11.05 39.89
CA MET A 1 36.02 11.66 38.76
C MET A 1 36.95 10.63 38.11
N LYS A 2 36.49 9.94 37.07
CA LYS A 2 37.29 9.32 36.01
C LYS A 2 36.43 9.38 34.74
N ARG A 3 36.85 10.16 33.75
CA ARG A 3 36.21 10.30 32.44
C ARG A 3 36.74 9.18 31.54
N LEU A 4 35.86 8.42 30.89
CA LEU A 4 36.20 7.64 29.70
C LEU A 4 35.73 8.43 28.48
N LEU A 5 36.69 8.75 27.59
CA LEU A 5 36.43 9.24 26.24
C LEU A 5 36.11 8.04 25.34
N ILE A 6 35.02 8.13 24.58
CA ILE A 6 34.75 7.28 23.42
C ILE A 6 34.86 8.18 22.18
N PRO A 7 35.58 7.78 21.11
CA PRO A 7 35.82 8.66 19.98
C PRO A 7 34.62 8.70 19.04
N PHE A 8 34.11 9.91 18.84
CA PHE A 8 33.34 10.30 17.66
C PHE A 8 34.25 10.33 16.43
N THR A 9 33.73 9.81 15.32
CA THR A 9 33.89 10.19 13.89
C THR A 9 34.17 9.01 12.98
N LEU A 10 33.25 8.71 12.06
CA LEU A 10 33.57 8.77 10.63
C LEU A 10 32.29 8.98 9.79
N LEU A 11 32.05 10.25 9.46
CA LEU A 11 31.22 10.68 8.33
C LEU A 11 32.19 10.94 7.17
N ALA A 12 32.06 10.25 6.05
CA ALA A 12 32.69 10.66 4.79
C ALA A 12 31.97 10.07 3.58
N HIS A 13 31.38 10.95 2.78
CA HIS A 13 31.15 10.80 1.35
C HIS A 13 32.41 10.29 0.62
N VAL A 14 32.26 9.32 -0.28
CA VAL A 14 33.06 9.19 -1.52
C VAL A 14 32.18 8.58 -2.63
N THR A 15 31.76 9.47 -3.53
CA THR A 15 31.57 9.44 -5.00
C THR A 15 31.52 8.15 -5.83
N CYS A 16 30.77 8.28 -6.93
CA CYS A 16 30.66 7.47 -8.15
C CYS A 16 31.94 6.80 -8.69
N ASP A 17 31.66 5.69 -9.40
CA ASP A 17 32.42 4.99 -10.43
C ASP A 17 33.63 4.14 -10.00
N ILE A 18 33.50 2.82 -10.14
CA ILE A 18 34.30 1.98 -11.06
C ILE A 18 33.66 0.58 -11.20
N ALA A 19 33.26 0.29 -12.44
CA ALA A 19 33.31 -0.96 -13.19
C ALA A 19 32.92 -2.31 -12.55
N ALA A 20 31.82 -2.85 -13.08
CA ALA A 20 31.72 -4.16 -13.74
C ALA A 20 32.86 -5.18 -13.50
N VAL A 21 32.53 -6.27 -12.81
CA VAL A 21 33.09 -7.60 -13.12
C VAL A 21 31.96 -8.61 -13.21
N LEU A 22 32.00 -9.30 -14.34
CA LEU A 22 31.10 -10.31 -14.88
C LEU A 22 30.99 -11.56 -14.00
N ALA A 23 29.77 -12.10 -13.89
CA ALA A 23 29.55 -13.53 -13.69
C ALA A 23 28.40 -14.01 -14.59
N PHE A 24 28.69 -14.13 -15.88
CA PHE A 24 27.94 -14.99 -16.78
C PHE A 24 28.43 -16.43 -16.59
N SER A 25 27.55 -17.35 -16.20
CA SER A 25 27.72 -18.77 -16.52
C SER A 25 26.37 -19.40 -16.91
N ARG A 26 26.15 -19.38 -18.22
CA ARG A 26 25.56 -20.44 -19.07
C ARG A 26 24.57 -21.41 -18.40
N ILE A 27 23.28 -21.18 -18.63
CA ILE A 27 22.28 -22.26 -18.59
C ILE A 27 22.29 -22.95 -19.96
N THR A 28 22.77 -24.18 -19.96
CA THR A 28 22.79 -25.10 -21.09
C THR A 28 21.36 -25.57 -21.41
N GLN A 29 20.98 -25.48 -22.68
CA GLN A 29 19.76 -26.10 -23.21
C GLN A 29 19.82 -27.62 -23.02
N HIS A 30 18.86 -28.20 -22.30
CA HIS A 30 18.52 -29.61 -22.42
C HIS A 30 17.06 -29.77 -22.82
N LYS A 31 16.88 -30.22 -24.07
CA LYS A 31 15.68 -30.90 -24.57
C LYS A 31 15.33 -32.05 -23.63
N ILE A 32 14.14 -32.05 -23.07
CA ILE A 32 13.54 -33.26 -22.49
C ILE A 32 12.55 -33.82 -23.50
N LEU A 33 12.90 -34.99 -24.01
CA LEU A 33 12.07 -35.86 -24.80
C LEU A 33 10.99 -36.49 -23.92
N SER A 34 9.79 -36.54 -24.51
CA SER A 34 8.65 -37.40 -24.17
C SER A 34 9.07 -38.79 -23.66
N SER A 35 8.46 -39.20 -22.54
CA SER A 35 8.17 -40.61 -22.27
C SER A 35 6.90 -40.70 -21.41
N SER A 36 5.87 -41.24 -22.04
CA SER A 36 4.60 -41.68 -21.47
C SER A 36 4.78 -42.86 -20.53
N HIS A 37 4.17 -42.81 -19.34
CA HIS A 37 3.55 -44.00 -18.73
C HIS A 37 2.36 -43.58 -17.86
N ALA A 38 1.18 -44.00 -18.31
CA ALA A 38 -0.06 -43.95 -17.58
C ALA A 38 -0.05 -44.94 -16.41
N LEU A 39 -0.56 -44.54 -15.24
CA LEU A 39 -1.32 -45.44 -14.37
C LEU A 39 -2.44 -44.68 -13.66
N SER A 40 -3.65 -45.08 -14.06
CA SER A 40 -4.97 -44.83 -13.50
C SER A 40 -5.04 -45.09 -11.99
N ARG A 41 -5.73 -44.20 -11.25
CA ARG A 41 -6.73 -44.61 -10.25
C ARG A 41 -7.75 -43.49 -9.99
N ARG A 42 -9.01 -43.92 -10.08
CA ARG A 42 -10.26 -43.15 -9.95
C ARG A 42 -10.52 -42.79 -8.49
N GLY A 43 -11.10 -41.62 -8.28
CA GLY A 43 -11.78 -41.21 -7.05
C GLY A 43 -12.70 -40.03 -7.33
N VAL A 44 -13.95 -40.35 -7.70
CA VAL A 44 -14.99 -39.39 -8.11
C VAL A 44 -15.71 -38.86 -6.87
N ALA A 45 -15.77 -37.54 -6.71
CA ALA A 45 -16.79 -36.87 -5.91
C ALA A 45 -17.23 -35.59 -6.64
N ARG A 46 -18.16 -35.75 -7.58
CA ARG A 46 -18.90 -34.64 -8.21
C ARG A 46 -19.99 -34.18 -7.23
N ARG A 47 -19.92 -32.94 -6.75
CA ARG A 47 -21.10 -32.22 -6.26
C ARG A 47 -21.67 -31.38 -7.38
N SER A 48 -22.76 -31.89 -7.93
CA SER A 48 -23.68 -31.24 -8.86
C SER A 48 -24.51 -30.18 -8.12
N TYR A 49 -24.44 -28.92 -8.54
CA TYR A 49 -25.52 -27.97 -8.26
C TYR A 49 -26.53 -28.00 -9.40
N SER A 50 -27.78 -28.25 -8.99
CA SER A 50 -28.95 -28.44 -9.83
C SER A 50 -29.31 -27.15 -10.56
N GLN A 51 -29.39 -27.22 -11.89
CA GLN A 51 -30.24 -26.33 -12.68
C GLN A 51 -31.70 -26.54 -12.27
N ARG A 52 -32.44 -25.44 -12.07
CA ARG A 52 -33.90 -25.40 -12.21
C ARG A 52 -34.24 -24.20 -13.09
N SER A 53 -35.01 -24.48 -14.12
CA SER A 53 -35.44 -23.55 -15.16
C SER A 53 -36.85 -23.03 -14.91
N VAL A 54 -37.14 -21.90 -15.56
CA VAL A 54 -38.45 -21.33 -15.94
C VAL A 54 -39.27 -20.64 -14.86
N VAL A 55 -39.30 -19.30 -14.91
CA VAL A 55 -40.54 -18.52 -15.07
C VAL A 55 -40.22 -17.30 -15.96
N GLU A 56 -40.79 -17.28 -17.16
CA GLU A 56 -40.95 -16.07 -17.97
C GLU A 56 -42.01 -15.17 -17.34
N CYS A 57 -41.72 -13.89 -17.17
CA CYS A 57 -42.73 -12.84 -17.04
C CYS A 57 -42.20 -11.57 -17.74
N ASN A 58 -42.57 -11.40 -19.00
CA ASN A 58 -42.62 -10.09 -19.65
C ASN A 58 -43.83 -9.33 -19.09
N ASN A 59 -43.62 -8.07 -18.69
CA ASN A 59 -44.55 -6.97 -19.01
C ASN A 59 -43.91 -5.61 -18.68
N ASN A 60 -43.85 -4.77 -19.70
CA ASN A 60 -43.53 -3.35 -19.66
C ASN A 60 -44.54 -2.57 -18.82
N LEU A 61 -44.08 -1.55 -18.07
CA LEU A 61 -44.62 -0.17 -18.06
C LEU A 61 -43.95 0.66 -16.95
N SER A 62 -43.08 1.58 -17.40
CA SER A 62 -42.82 2.92 -16.87
C SER A 62 -43.13 3.22 -15.38
N ASP A 63 -42.09 3.50 -14.61
CA ASP A 63 -42.03 4.80 -13.92
C ASP A 63 -40.56 5.22 -13.77
N SER A 64 -40.22 6.29 -14.49
CA SER A 64 -38.91 6.91 -14.48
C SER A 64 -38.83 7.90 -13.32
N SER A 65 -38.26 7.46 -12.21
CA SER A 65 -37.76 8.37 -11.18
C SER A 65 -36.31 8.01 -10.87
N VAL A 66 -35.49 9.04 -10.96
CA VAL A 66 -34.03 9.06 -10.95
C VAL A 66 -33.49 8.56 -9.61
N GLU A 67 -33.15 7.27 -9.53
CA GLU A 67 -32.17 6.79 -8.54
C GLU A 67 -30.79 7.03 -9.13
N GLU A 68 -30.17 8.15 -8.75
CA GLU A 68 -28.75 8.38 -8.99
C GLU A 68 -27.94 7.20 -8.43
N ASP A 69 -27.06 6.69 -9.27
CA ASP A 69 -26.33 5.42 -9.18
C ASP A 69 -25.37 5.37 -7.98
N ALA A 70 -25.93 5.03 -6.81
CA ALA A 70 -25.24 4.93 -5.53
C ALA A 70 -24.07 3.91 -5.53
N THR A 71 -24.13 2.89 -6.41
CA THR A 71 -23.04 1.93 -6.70
C THR A 71 -21.69 2.60 -6.92
N THR A 72 -21.69 3.73 -7.63
CA THR A 72 -20.47 4.43 -8.02
C THR A 72 -19.96 5.36 -6.90
N ALA A 73 -20.79 5.67 -5.89
CA ALA A 73 -20.44 6.65 -4.86
C ALA A 73 -19.32 6.16 -3.93
N TYR A 74 -19.39 4.92 -3.41
CA TYR A 74 -18.34 4.39 -2.53
C TYR A 74 -17.02 4.19 -3.28
N TYR A 75 -17.07 3.58 -4.47
CA TYR A 75 -15.87 3.36 -5.28
C TYR A 75 -15.21 4.68 -5.70
N ASN A 76 -15.98 5.67 -6.18
CA ASN A 76 -15.43 6.99 -6.51
C ASN A 76 -14.87 7.71 -5.29
N GLN A 77 -15.54 7.60 -4.13
CA GLN A 77 -15.05 8.17 -2.89
C GLN A 77 -13.70 7.55 -2.51
N LEU A 78 -13.60 6.21 -2.53
CA LEU A 78 -12.34 5.50 -2.29
C LEU A 78 -11.25 5.99 -3.26
N LEU A 79 -11.51 6.01 -4.58
CA LEU A 79 -10.53 6.48 -5.57
C LEU A 79 -10.09 7.94 -5.33
N SER A 80 -11.01 8.81 -4.92
CA SER A 80 -10.70 10.22 -4.64
C SER A 80 -9.80 10.40 -3.41
N MET A 81 -9.94 9.52 -2.41
CA MET A 81 -9.15 9.56 -1.18
C MET A 81 -7.85 8.76 -1.28
N PHE A 82 -7.83 7.68 -2.07
CA PHE A 82 -6.71 6.73 -2.20
C PHE A 82 -5.68 7.19 -3.24
N GLN A 83 -5.22 8.42 -3.07
CA GLN A 83 -4.17 9.07 -3.82
C GLN A 83 -3.51 10.12 -2.93
N GLY A 84 -2.35 10.65 -3.30
CA GLY A 84 -1.69 11.75 -2.61
C GLY A 84 -0.48 11.33 -1.80
N ASP A 85 0.04 12.25 -1.00
CA ASP A 85 1.19 12.04 -0.12
C ASP A 85 0.70 12.00 1.34
N PHE A 86 1.22 11.09 2.15
CA PHE A 86 0.87 10.90 3.56
C PHE A 86 2.11 10.66 4.42
N ASP A 87 2.12 11.14 5.66
CA ASP A 87 3.29 11.09 6.54
C ASP A 87 2.89 10.95 8.02
N ASN A 88 3.62 10.17 8.82
CA ASN A 88 3.31 9.95 10.24
C ASN A 88 4.20 10.74 11.22
N TYR A 89 4.88 11.81 10.80
CA TYR A 89 5.86 12.51 11.64
C TYR A 89 5.31 12.91 13.03
N TYR A 90 4.08 13.39 13.14
CA TYR A 90 3.52 13.73 14.46
C TYR A 90 3.31 12.52 15.36
N GLN A 91 2.92 11.36 14.82
CA GLN A 91 2.86 10.12 15.59
C GLN A 91 4.24 9.79 16.16
N VAL A 92 5.28 9.86 15.34
CA VAL A 92 6.66 9.58 15.80
C VAL A 92 7.12 10.59 16.85
N VAL A 93 6.80 11.87 16.72
CA VAL A 93 7.09 12.86 17.77
C VAL A 93 6.39 12.49 19.07
N GLN A 94 5.13 12.06 19.02
CA GLN A 94 4.40 11.63 20.22
C GLN A 94 5.00 10.36 20.83
N ASP A 95 5.35 9.36 20.03
CA ASP A 95 6.04 8.15 20.49
C ASP A 95 7.31 8.48 21.24
N ARG A 96 8.12 9.38 20.66
CA ARG A 96 9.37 9.85 21.28
C ARG A 96 9.14 10.61 22.58
N MET A 97 8.09 11.43 22.66
CA MET A 97 7.70 12.08 23.92
C MET A 97 7.30 11.08 25.03
N HIS A 98 6.92 9.85 24.67
CA HIS A 98 6.60 8.75 25.58
C HIS A 98 7.72 7.70 25.68
N GLU A 99 8.95 8.05 25.29
CA GLU A 99 10.14 7.19 25.38
C GLU A 99 10.04 5.91 24.54
N LEU A 100 9.20 5.91 23.49
CA LEU A 100 9.04 4.78 22.58
C LEU A 100 9.98 4.91 21.39
N THR A 101 10.91 3.96 21.28
CA THR A 101 11.84 3.86 20.14
C THR A 101 11.32 2.85 19.10
N PRO A 102 11.75 2.93 17.82
CA PRO A 102 11.29 2.02 16.78
C PRO A 102 11.61 0.55 17.05
N GLY A 103 10.87 -0.35 16.40
CA GLY A 103 11.11 -1.78 16.48
C GLY A 103 10.80 -2.33 17.87
N GLU A 104 11.82 -2.82 18.59
CA GLU A 104 11.62 -3.45 19.90
C GLU A 104 11.09 -2.48 20.98
N GLY A 105 11.34 -1.17 20.83
CA GLY A 105 10.81 -0.15 21.74
C GLY A 105 9.32 0.16 21.57
N GLY A 106 8.66 -0.45 20.58
CA GLY A 106 7.21 -0.33 20.36
C GLY A 106 6.75 0.98 19.71
N GLY A 107 7.65 1.95 19.51
CA GLY A 107 7.38 3.17 18.76
C GLY A 107 7.44 2.95 17.26
N HIS A 108 6.99 3.94 16.50
CA HIS A 108 6.93 3.87 15.04
C HIS A 108 8.19 4.47 14.39
N GLU A 109 8.58 3.91 13.25
CA GLU A 109 9.47 4.57 12.29
C GLU A 109 8.79 5.77 11.64
N HIS A 110 9.57 6.81 11.28
CA HIS A 110 9.05 7.91 10.46
C HIS A 110 8.98 7.46 8.99
N ILE A 111 7.76 7.23 8.53
CA ILE A 111 7.44 6.77 7.18
C ILE A 111 6.60 7.78 6.42
N HIS A 112 6.81 7.81 5.12
CA HIS A 112 6.02 8.54 4.16
C HIS A 112 5.48 7.59 3.10
N CYS A 113 4.23 7.80 2.69
CA CYS A 113 3.55 7.06 1.64
C CYS A 113 3.12 8.00 0.52
N THR A 114 3.53 7.72 -0.71
CA THR A 114 3.08 8.45 -1.91
C THR A 114 2.25 7.51 -2.78
N LEU A 115 0.98 7.85 -3.00
CA LEU A 115 0.01 7.13 -3.83
C LEU A 115 -0.31 7.94 -5.10
N VAL A 116 0.23 7.52 -6.25
CA VAL A 116 0.09 8.22 -7.54
C VAL A 116 -0.95 7.52 -8.41
N PRO A 117 -2.14 8.10 -8.62
CA PRO A 117 -3.20 7.49 -9.40
C PRO A 117 -2.85 7.50 -10.88
N CYS A 118 -3.22 6.46 -11.63
CA CYS A 118 -3.02 6.41 -13.07
C CYS A 118 -3.93 7.45 -13.76
N PRO A 119 -3.38 8.35 -14.59
CA PRO A 119 -4.18 9.35 -15.31
C PRO A 119 -5.32 8.70 -16.11
N LYS A 120 -6.51 9.27 -15.98
CA LYS A 120 -7.67 8.88 -16.79
C LYS A 120 -7.56 9.58 -18.15
N TYR A 121 -7.79 8.83 -19.22
CA TYR A 121 -7.86 9.40 -20.57
C TYR A 121 -9.30 9.33 -21.03
N TYR A 122 -9.96 10.49 -21.08
CA TYR A 122 -11.29 10.61 -21.66
C TYR A 122 -11.14 10.79 -23.17
N ALA A 123 -11.77 9.93 -23.96
CA ALA A 123 -11.84 10.16 -25.39
C ALA A 123 -12.72 11.40 -25.65
N GLU A 124 -12.20 12.39 -26.37
CA GLU A 124 -12.86 13.70 -26.61
C GLU A 124 -14.25 13.61 -27.29
N ASN A 125 -14.66 12.43 -27.76
CA ASN A 125 -15.90 12.22 -28.49
C ASN A 125 -16.94 11.34 -27.79
N ASP A 126 -16.64 10.78 -26.61
CA ASP A 126 -17.65 10.05 -25.82
C ASP A 126 -18.43 11.04 -24.95
N ASN A 127 -19.43 11.69 -25.56
CA ASN A 127 -20.48 12.42 -24.83
C ASN A 127 -21.36 11.49 -23.98
N ASP A 128 -21.12 10.18 -24.03
CA ASP A 128 -21.72 9.18 -23.15
C ASP A 128 -20.82 8.92 -21.93
N GLU A 129 -20.67 9.92 -21.06
CA GLU A 129 -20.16 9.74 -19.67
C GLU A 129 -20.90 8.61 -18.93
N LYS A 130 -22.09 8.22 -19.41
CA LYS A 130 -22.97 7.22 -18.81
C LYS A 130 -22.64 5.77 -19.15
N ASN A 131 -21.71 5.48 -20.06
CA ASN A 131 -21.47 4.11 -20.55
C ASN A 131 -20.01 3.65 -20.55
N LEU A 132 -19.05 4.40 -19.99
CA LEU A 132 -17.72 3.82 -19.82
C LEU A 132 -17.80 2.65 -18.84
N PRO A 133 -17.43 1.42 -19.25
CA PRO A 133 -17.40 0.29 -18.34
C PRO A 133 -16.52 0.68 -17.16
N CYS A 134 -16.98 0.40 -15.94
CA CYS A 134 -16.21 0.62 -14.73
C CYS A 134 -14.88 -0.13 -14.90
N GLN A 135 -13.80 0.60 -15.21
CA GLN A 135 -12.49 0.03 -15.45
C GLN A 135 -11.70 -0.03 -14.14
N SER A 136 -10.83 -1.02 -14.04
CA SER A 136 -9.89 -1.10 -12.94
C SER A 136 -9.01 0.15 -12.88
N HIS A 137 -8.79 0.68 -11.69
CA HIS A 137 -7.93 1.83 -11.47
C HIS A 137 -6.56 1.39 -10.95
N TRP A 138 -5.49 1.90 -11.56
CA TRP A 138 -4.13 1.58 -11.15
C TRP A 138 -3.54 2.71 -10.31
N VAL A 139 -2.81 2.37 -9.24
CA VAL A 139 -2.14 3.33 -8.36
C VAL A 139 -0.71 2.86 -8.09
N LEU A 140 0.27 3.71 -8.41
CA LEU A 140 1.66 3.47 -8.02
C LEU A 140 1.84 3.94 -6.58
N ALA A 141 2.50 3.14 -5.75
CA ALA A 141 2.75 3.45 -4.37
C ALA A 141 4.24 3.34 -4.04
N ALA A 142 4.77 4.31 -3.31
CA ALA A 142 6.10 4.28 -2.73
C ALA A 142 6.04 4.56 -1.23
N PHE A 143 6.83 3.81 -0.46
CA PHE A 143 7.04 4.03 0.96
C PHE A 143 8.51 4.28 1.22
N TYR A 144 8.81 5.36 1.95
CA TYR A 144 10.18 5.78 2.24
C TYR A 144 10.31 6.36 3.65
N PHE A 145 11.53 6.30 4.18
CA PHE A 145 11.83 6.78 5.53
C PHE A 145 12.11 8.27 5.58
N ASN A 146 11.82 8.89 6.73
CA ASN A 146 12.32 10.20 7.14
C ASN A 146 11.97 11.35 6.19
N GLY A 147 10.84 11.23 5.46
CA GLY A 147 10.48 12.17 4.41
C GLY A 147 11.57 12.30 3.33
N ASN A 148 12.35 11.25 3.07
CA ASN A 148 13.38 11.22 2.03
C ASN A 148 12.98 10.29 0.88
N PRO A 149 12.47 10.81 -0.25
CA PRO A 149 12.04 10.00 -1.39
C PRO A 149 13.17 9.17 -2.03
N LEU A 150 14.44 9.42 -1.72
CA LEU A 150 15.55 8.56 -2.16
C LEU A 150 15.73 7.29 -1.30
N GLN A 151 15.10 7.23 -0.13
CA GLN A 151 15.16 6.10 0.80
C GLN A 151 13.91 5.21 0.72
N ILE A 152 13.49 4.88 -0.51
CA ILE A 152 12.33 4.01 -0.73
C ILE A 152 12.66 2.57 -0.33
N PHE A 153 11.91 2.04 0.64
CA PHE A 153 12.02 0.65 1.09
C PHE A 153 10.93 -0.24 0.49
N ARG A 154 9.85 0.33 -0.07
CA ARG A 154 8.78 -0.46 -0.71
C ARG A 154 8.18 0.29 -1.89
N PHE A 155 8.16 -0.35 -3.05
CA PHE A 155 7.27 0.01 -4.16
C PHE A 155 6.14 -1.01 -4.29
N ARG A 156 4.95 -0.54 -4.64
CA ARG A 156 3.80 -1.37 -5.01
C ARG A 156 3.06 -0.77 -6.19
N LEU A 157 2.36 -1.62 -6.92
CA LEU A 157 1.37 -1.24 -7.91
C LEU A 157 0.04 -1.86 -7.50
N TYR A 158 -0.90 -1.01 -7.11
CA TYR A 158 -2.24 -1.44 -6.71
C TYR A 158 -3.17 -1.38 -7.91
N GLN A 159 -4.02 -2.41 -8.04
CA GLN A 159 -5.11 -2.43 -9.00
C GLN A 159 -6.44 -2.51 -8.25
N LEU A 160 -7.16 -1.40 -8.20
CA LEU A 160 -8.51 -1.35 -7.64
C LEU A 160 -9.51 -1.79 -8.72
N MET A 161 -10.21 -2.89 -8.47
CA MET A 161 -11.25 -3.40 -9.33
C MET A 161 -12.61 -2.88 -8.85
N PRO A 162 -13.42 -2.32 -9.75
CA PRO A 162 -14.74 -1.86 -9.37
C PRO A 162 -15.61 -3.03 -8.88
N PRO A 163 -16.48 -2.76 -7.89
CA PRO A 163 -17.29 -3.81 -7.30
C PRO A 163 -18.36 -4.27 -8.32
N PRO A 164 -18.74 -5.57 -8.34
CA PRO A 164 -19.79 -6.06 -9.23
C PRO A 164 -21.19 -5.49 -8.91
N SER A 165 -21.39 -5.03 -7.67
CA SER A 165 -22.60 -4.34 -7.20
C SER A 165 -22.28 -3.49 -5.97
N GLU A 166 -23.17 -2.57 -5.58
CA GLU A 166 -22.93 -1.52 -4.58
C GLU A 166 -22.51 -2.04 -3.21
N ASN A 167 -23.12 -3.14 -2.78
CA ASN A 167 -22.90 -3.72 -1.46
C ASN A 167 -21.74 -4.71 -1.43
N LEU A 168 -21.02 -4.88 -2.53
CA LEU A 168 -19.87 -5.76 -2.61
C LEU A 168 -18.56 -4.97 -2.42
N PRO A 169 -17.54 -5.60 -1.80
CA PRO A 169 -16.26 -4.94 -1.60
C PRO A 169 -15.57 -4.56 -2.92
N VAL A 170 -14.85 -3.44 -2.89
CA VAL A 170 -13.87 -3.08 -3.93
C VAL A 170 -12.62 -3.94 -3.69
N ARG A 171 -12.26 -4.77 -4.67
CA ARG A 171 -11.06 -5.60 -4.57
C ARG A 171 -9.84 -4.79 -5.02
N MET A 172 -8.83 -4.70 -4.17
CA MET A 172 -7.53 -4.13 -4.49
C MET A 172 -6.49 -5.26 -4.59
N LYS A 173 -6.00 -5.50 -5.80
CA LYS A 173 -4.90 -6.44 -6.04
C LYS A 173 -3.57 -5.78 -5.77
N LEU A 174 -2.70 -6.49 -5.06
CA LEU A 174 -1.36 -6.02 -4.73
C LEU A 174 -0.35 -6.62 -5.73
N ASN A 175 0.49 -5.76 -6.31
CA ASN A 175 1.56 -6.18 -7.20
C ASN A 175 2.88 -5.56 -6.76
N THR A 176 3.97 -6.31 -6.91
CA THR A 176 5.31 -5.72 -6.98
C THR A 176 5.60 -5.28 -8.42
N LEU A 177 6.60 -4.43 -8.57
CA LEU A 177 7.03 -3.97 -9.89
C LEU A 177 8.04 -4.97 -10.48
N SER A 178 8.11 -5.05 -11.81
CA SER A 178 9.23 -5.70 -12.46
C SER A 178 10.55 -4.99 -12.08
N PRO A 179 11.69 -5.70 -11.97
CA PRO A 179 12.95 -5.08 -11.58
C PRO A 179 13.39 -3.92 -12.48
N LEU A 180 13.07 -4.00 -13.78
CA LEU A 180 13.35 -2.94 -14.74
C LEU A 180 12.54 -1.67 -14.44
N LEU A 181 11.23 -1.83 -14.20
CA LEU A 181 10.34 -0.72 -13.88
C LEU A 181 10.71 -0.09 -12.54
N GLU A 182 10.94 -0.90 -11.51
CA GLU A 182 11.35 -0.39 -10.19
C GLU A 182 12.65 0.43 -10.29
N LYS A 183 13.64 -0.07 -11.03
CA LYS A 183 14.89 0.66 -11.26
C LYS A 183 14.66 2.00 -11.95
N GLN A 184 13.78 2.05 -12.95
CA GLN A 184 13.45 3.30 -13.65
C GLN A 184 12.80 4.30 -12.68
N LEU A 185 11.82 3.87 -11.88
CA LEU A 185 11.12 4.74 -10.93
C LEU A 185 12.02 5.23 -9.79
N ARG A 186 12.94 4.40 -9.31
CA ARG A 186 13.97 4.84 -8.34
C ARG A 186 14.84 5.96 -8.89
N GLY A 187 15.11 5.97 -10.20
CA GLY A 187 15.87 7.04 -10.87
C GLY A 187 15.15 8.39 -10.91
N CYS A 188 13.84 8.42 -10.69
CA CYS A 188 13.03 9.64 -10.65
C CYS A 188 12.14 9.71 -9.39
N ALA A 189 12.61 9.14 -8.27
CA ALA A 189 11.83 8.99 -7.05
C ALA A 189 11.30 10.32 -6.49
N GLU A 190 12.03 11.42 -6.67
CA GLU A 190 11.62 12.76 -6.20
C GLU A 190 10.53 13.41 -7.08
N GLN A 191 10.17 12.80 -8.21
CA GLN A 191 9.27 13.37 -9.21
C GLN A 191 8.07 12.44 -9.50
N PRO A 192 7.19 12.17 -8.52
CA PRO A 192 6.05 11.28 -8.69
C PRO A 192 5.08 11.68 -9.80
N CYS A 193 4.97 12.99 -10.09
CA CYS A 193 4.21 13.49 -11.23
C CYS A 193 4.69 12.94 -12.59
N LEU A 194 5.93 12.45 -12.68
CA LEU A 194 6.50 11.87 -13.91
C LEU A 194 6.44 10.34 -13.93
N TRP A 195 6.07 9.66 -12.84
CA TRP A 195 6.18 8.21 -12.75
C TRP A 195 5.39 7.48 -13.84
N TRP A 196 4.16 7.90 -14.13
CA TRP A 196 3.36 7.28 -15.18
C TRP A 196 3.93 7.48 -16.58
N LYS A 197 4.58 8.62 -16.84
CA LYS A 197 5.35 8.83 -18.07
C LYS A 197 6.53 7.87 -18.15
N GLU A 198 7.22 7.62 -17.03
CA GLU A 198 8.32 6.67 -16.99
C GLU A 198 7.86 5.21 -17.12
N VAL A 199 6.71 4.85 -16.56
CA VAL A 199 6.11 3.51 -16.74
C VAL A 199 5.76 3.29 -18.20
N TRP A 200 5.17 4.29 -18.85
CA TRP A 200 4.93 4.28 -20.29
C TRP A 200 6.23 4.09 -21.08
N ASN A 201 7.28 4.87 -20.77
CA ASN A 201 8.57 4.77 -21.43
C ASN A 201 9.19 3.37 -21.32
N VAL A 202 9.07 2.71 -20.17
CA VAL A 202 9.56 1.33 -19.97
C VAL A 202 8.81 0.38 -20.89
N TRP A 203 7.48 0.45 -20.92
CA TRP A 203 6.67 -0.39 -21.80
C TRP A 203 6.99 -0.19 -23.28
N CYS A 204 7.17 1.06 -23.71
CA CYS A 204 7.50 1.37 -25.10
C CYS A 204 8.89 0.86 -25.53
N ARG A 205 9.85 0.72 -24.60
CA ARG A 205 11.18 0.17 -24.92
C ARG A 205 11.11 -1.30 -25.29
N ASP A 206 10.19 -2.04 -24.69
CA ASP A 206 9.98 -3.47 -24.99
C ASP A 206 9.20 -3.67 -26.31
N ASP A 207 8.34 -2.71 -26.68
CA ASP A 207 7.65 -2.71 -27.97
C ASP A 207 8.45 -1.93 -29.03
N SER A 208 9.32 -2.64 -29.75
CA SER A 208 10.15 -2.10 -30.84
C SER A 208 9.39 -1.29 -31.91
N LYS A 209 8.06 -1.44 -32.02
CA LYS A 209 7.21 -0.69 -32.94
C LYS A 209 6.81 0.70 -32.41
N ILE A 210 6.85 0.92 -31.10
CA ILE A 210 6.46 2.18 -30.45
C ILE A 210 7.64 3.17 -30.37
N LEU A 211 8.88 2.67 -30.32
CA LEU A 211 10.12 3.47 -30.26
C LEU A 211 10.29 4.49 -31.42
N GLN A 212 9.57 4.36 -32.54
CA GLN A 212 9.63 5.33 -33.64
C GLN A 212 8.82 6.61 -33.40
N ARG A 213 8.10 6.74 -32.26
CA ARG A 213 7.12 7.81 -32.00
C ARG A 213 7.39 8.61 -30.71
N TYR A 214 8.65 8.82 -30.33
CA TYR A 214 9.02 9.52 -29.09
C TYR A 214 8.43 10.93 -28.93
N ASP A 215 8.05 11.60 -30.03
CA ASP A 215 7.48 12.95 -30.05
C ASP A 215 5.98 13.00 -30.43
N ALA A 216 5.31 11.85 -30.61
CA ALA A 216 3.88 11.83 -30.95
C ALA A 216 3.01 11.88 -29.69
N ALA A 217 1.90 12.60 -29.75
CA ALA A 217 0.87 12.58 -28.71
C ALA A 217 0.38 11.14 -28.48
N ILE A 218 0.27 10.72 -27.21
CA ILE A 218 -0.29 9.41 -26.85
C ILE A 218 -1.79 9.46 -27.10
N HIS A 219 -2.27 8.62 -28.02
CA HIS A 219 -3.69 8.54 -28.32
C HIS A 219 -4.44 7.75 -27.24
N ALA A 220 -5.74 8.06 -27.03
CA ALA A 220 -6.61 7.37 -26.09
C ALA A 220 -6.54 5.84 -26.20
N GLU A 221 -6.57 5.34 -27.43
CA GLU A 221 -6.52 3.91 -27.73
C GLU A 221 -5.19 3.27 -27.31
N GLU A 222 -4.07 3.98 -27.50
CA GLU A 222 -2.75 3.50 -27.11
C GLU A 222 -2.60 3.50 -25.57
N TRP A 223 -3.14 4.52 -24.90
CA TRP A 223 -3.19 4.56 -23.43
C TRP A 223 -4.07 3.45 -22.85
N ASN A 224 -5.25 3.24 -23.41
CA ASN A 224 -6.13 2.13 -23.02
C ASN A 224 -5.46 0.77 -23.26
N ARG A 225 -4.75 0.62 -24.38
CA ARG A 225 -3.97 -0.59 -24.66
C ARG A 225 -2.86 -0.78 -23.63
N PHE A 226 -2.15 0.28 -23.25
CA PHE A 226 -1.15 0.24 -22.20
C PHE A 226 -1.73 -0.18 -20.86
N GLN A 227 -2.84 0.39 -20.43
CA GLN A 227 -3.44 0.04 -19.14
C GLN A 227 -3.91 -1.43 -19.08
N ASN A 228 -4.49 -1.93 -20.18
CA ASN A 228 -5.09 -3.27 -20.23
C ASN A 228 -4.10 -4.38 -20.57
N LEU A 229 -3.09 -4.09 -21.38
CA LEU A 229 -2.12 -5.09 -21.88
C LEU A 229 -0.69 -4.82 -21.43
N GLY A 230 -0.29 -3.56 -21.25
CA GLY A 230 1.08 -3.19 -20.90
C GLY A 230 1.36 -3.21 -19.41
N LEU A 231 0.53 -2.58 -18.59
CA LEU A 231 0.71 -2.60 -17.12
C LEU A 231 0.79 -4.03 -16.56
N PRO A 232 -0.08 -4.98 -16.97
CA PRO A 232 0.02 -6.36 -16.50
C PRO A 232 1.34 -7.06 -16.82
N THR A 233 2.09 -6.65 -17.85
CA THR A 233 3.41 -7.26 -18.15
C THR A 233 4.53 -6.73 -17.27
N MET A 234 4.30 -5.63 -16.56
CA MET A 234 5.26 -5.02 -15.63
C MET A 234 4.85 -5.16 -14.16
N ALA A 235 3.64 -5.63 -13.90
CA ALA A 235 3.11 -5.97 -12.59
C ALA A 235 3.41 -7.44 -12.27
N LEU A 236 3.95 -7.71 -11.09
CA LEU A 236 4.16 -9.06 -10.57
C LEU A 236 3.16 -9.27 -9.42
N PRO A 237 2.08 -10.05 -9.61
CA PRO A 237 1.04 -10.24 -8.60
C PRO A 237 1.57 -10.85 -7.31
N LEU A 238 1.08 -10.35 -6.17
CA LEU A 238 1.24 -10.97 -4.86
C LEU A 238 0.02 -11.85 -4.58
N GLU A 239 0.06 -13.09 -5.07
CA GLU A 239 -1.05 -14.04 -4.96
C GLU A 239 -1.46 -14.25 -3.50
N GLY A 240 -2.77 -14.18 -3.24
CA GLY A 240 -3.34 -14.32 -1.89
C GLY A 240 -3.29 -13.06 -1.02
N CYS A 241 -2.63 -11.98 -1.45
CA CYS A 241 -2.54 -10.71 -0.72
C CYS A 241 -3.60 -9.68 -1.16
N ASP A 242 -4.67 -10.10 -1.82
CA ASP A 242 -5.73 -9.18 -2.22
C ASP A 242 -6.38 -8.55 -0.98
N VAL A 243 -6.71 -7.26 -1.09
CA VAL A 243 -7.37 -6.48 -0.03
C VAL A 243 -8.79 -6.12 -0.47
N LEU A 244 -9.75 -6.23 0.44
CA LEU A 244 -11.15 -5.94 0.19
C LEU A 244 -11.56 -4.69 0.95
N TRP A 245 -11.91 -3.62 0.22
CA TRP A 245 -12.48 -2.41 0.81
C TRP A 245 -14.00 -2.57 0.89
N ASP A 246 -14.52 -2.74 2.11
CA ASP A 246 -15.91 -3.13 2.33
C ASP A 246 -16.78 -1.92 2.71
N PRO A 247 -17.83 -1.57 1.93
CA PRO A 247 -18.76 -0.52 2.32
C PRO A 247 -19.55 -0.87 3.60
N ASN A 248 -19.66 -2.16 3.94
CA ASN A 248 -20.33 -2.70 5.11
C ASN A 248 -19.32 -3.31 6.11
N TRP A 249 -18.14 -2.69 6.23
CA TRP A 249 -17.05 -3.19 7.07
C TRP A 249 -17.46 -3.48 8.52
N ASP A 250 -16.81 -4.49 9.10
CA ASP A 250 -17.03 -4.94 10.47
C ASP A 250 -16.12 -4.16 11.46
N PRO A 251 -16.68 -3.41 12.42
CA PRO A 251 -15.91 -2.70 13.43
C PRO A 251 -15.01 -3.59 14.29
N LEU A 252 -15.40 -4.86 14.50
CA LEU A 252 -14.60 -5.80 15.30
C LEU A 252 -13.29 -6.16 14.61
N LYS A 253 -13.27 -6.16 13.27
CA LYS A 253 -12.04 -6.37 12.47
C LYS A 253 -11.13 -5.15 12.43
N HIS A 254 -11.57 -4.02 12.98
CA HIS A 254 -10.78 -2.79 13.05
C HIS A 254 -10.74 -2.30 14.51
N SER A 255 -10.60 -3.24 15.45
CA SER A 255 -10.53 -2.94 16.88
C SER A 255 -9.41 -1.95 17.22
N TYR A 256 -8.33 -1.93 16.42
CA TYR A 256 -7.22 -0.98 16.53
C TYR A 256 -7.65 0.50 16.44
N LEU A 257 -8.82 0.79 15.86
CA LEU A 257 -9.38 2.14 15.81
C LEU A 257 -9.76 2.67 17.20
N TYR A 258 -10.02 1.77 18.14
CA TYR A 258 -10.49 2.08 19.48
C TYR A 258 -9.42 1.85 20.55
N THR A 259 -8.22 1.42 20.16
CA THR A 259 -7.07 1.31 21.04
C THR A 259 -6.52 2.71 21.31
N ASN A 260 -6.36 3.07 22.58
CA ASN A 260 -5.66 4.31 22.92
C ASN A 260 -4.16 3.99 23.07
N ASP A 261 -3.38 4.67 22.22
CA ASP A 261 -1.97 4.39 21.92
C ASP A 261 -1.04 4.40 23.14
N TYR A 262 -1.40 5.13 24.22
CA TYR A 262 -0.50 5.38 25.35
C TYR A 262 -1.08 5.04 26.74
N CYS A 263 -2.19 4.29 26.82
CA CYS A 263 -2.87 3.99 28.12
C CYS A 263 -1.99 3.28 29.13
N ASP A 264 -1.13 2.38 28.65
CA ASP A 264 -0.47 1.38 29.48
C ASP A 264 0.92 1.83 29.95
N TYR A 265 1.34 3.06 29.61
CA TYR A 265 2.67 3.56 29.96
C TYR A 265 2.69 4.26 31.32
N PRO A 266 3.47 3.76 32.31
CA PRO A 266 3.44 4.21 33.70
C PRO A 266 4.00 5.62 33.91
N ASN A 267 4.68 6.20 32.92
CA ASN A 267 5.23 7.57 32.97
C ASN A 267 4.33 8.62 32.29
N CYS A 268 3.13 8.24 31.81
CA CYS A 268 2.10 9.19 31.39
C CYS A 268 1.58 9.91 32.64
N GLY A 269 2.29 10.96 33.05
CA GLY A 269 2.15 11.60 34.36
C GLY A 269 0.71 11.78 34.81
N GLU A 270 0.50 11.48 36.09
CA GLU A 270 -0.72 11.70 36.87
C GLU A 270 -1.25 13.14 36.69
N SER A 271 -2.01 13.39 35.63
CA SER A 271 -3.09 14.39 35.67
C SER A 271 -4.37 13.61 35.96
N SER A 272 -4.49 13.26 37.23
CA SER A 272 -5.71 12.78 37.85
C SER A 272 -6.79 13.86 37.76
N ALA A 273 -7.56 13.81 36.68
CA ALA A 273 -9.00 13.81 36.84
C ALA A 273 -9.49 12.52 36.23
N ALA A 274 -10.46 11.89 36.89
CA ALA A 274 -11.23 10.76 36.39
C ALA A 274 -11.98 11.15 35.10
N ALA A 275 -11.25 11.36 34.01
CA ALA A 275 -11.76 11.47 32.67
C ALA A 275 -11.92 10.05 32.17
N ASP A 276 -13.08 9.48 32.47
CA ASP A 276 -13.69 8.33 31.81
C ASP A 276 -12.69 7.39 31.11
N ALA A 277 -12.34 6.29 31.78
CA ALA A 277 -11.76 5.10 31.12
C ALA A 277 -12.68 4.53 30.01
N SER A 278 -13.81 5.19 29.71
CA SER A 278 -14.73 4.94 28.61
C SER A 278 -14.62 5.94 27.45
N ALA A 279 -13.74 6.94 27.50
CA ALA A 279 -13.57 7.89 26.40
C ALA A 279 -12.79 7.20 25.26
N GLN A 280 -13.54 6.61 24.32
CA GLN A 280 -12.97 6.06 23.09
C GLN A 280 -12.13 7.13 22.37
N PRO A 281 -10.99 6.78 21.78
CA PRO A 281 -10.19 7.72 21.01
C PRO A 281 -11.04 8.35 19.90
N ALA A 282 -10.89 9.66 19.72
CA ALA A 282 -11.62 10.39 18.69
C ALA A 282 -11.10 9.97 17.31
N LEU A 283 -11.95 9.30 16.52
CA LEU A 283 -11.64 8.95 15.14
C LEU A 283 -11.58 10.21 14.26
N PRO A 284 -10.82 10.17 13.15
CA PRO A 284 -10.83 11.26 12.19
C PRO A 284 -12.24 11.54 11.68
N ALA A 285 -12.56 12.83 11.52
CA ALA A 285 -13.90 13.25 11.12
C ALA A 285 -14.20 12.94 9.65
N GLY A 286 -15.48 12.71 9.34
CA GLY A 286 -15.97 12.56 7.97
C GLY A 286 -16.16 11.10 7.56
N LYS A 287 -16.35 10.90 6.25
CA LYS A 287 -16.53 9.57 5.68
C LYS A 287 -15.20 8.81 5.63
N SER A 288 -15.27 7.51 5.82
CA SER A 288 -14.12 6.60 5.79
C SER A 288 -14.34 5.42 4.86
N CYS A 289 -13.24 4.80 4.44
CA CYS A 289 -13.20 3.52 3.74
C CYS A 289 -12.30 2.59 4.54
N HIS A 290 -12.72 1.33 4.72
CA HIS A 290 -12.02 0.36 5.55
C HIS A 290 -11.77 -0.90 4.75
N ALA A 291 -10.62 -1.53 4.99
CA ALA A 291 -10.18 -2.68 4.23
C ALA A 291 -9.52 -3.74 5.11
N THR A 292 -9.79 -4.99 4.77
CA THR A 292 -9.10 -6.15 5.33
C THR A 292 -8.57 -7.02 4.20
N MET A 293 -7.57 -7.83 4.47
CA MET A 293 -7.16 -8.88 3.53
C MET A 293 -8.33 -9.81 3.18
N GLU A 294 -8.37 -10.28 1.93
CA GLU A 294 -9.40 -11.21 1.44
C GLU A 294 -9.39 -12.54 2.21
N ALA A 295 -8.21 -12.98 2.65
CA ALA A 295 -8.06 -14.14 3.52
C ALA A 295 -8.69 -13.95 4.92
N GLY A 296 -9.16 -12.74 5.25
CA GLY A 296 -9.77 -12.40 6.52
C GLY A 296 -8.80 -12.52 7.70
N SER A 297 -9.31 -12.86 8.88
CA SER A 297 -8.51 -13.01 10.10
C SER A 297 -7.48 -14.15 10.04
N ALA A 298 -7.64 -15.08 9.08
CA ALA A 298 -6.66 -16.13 8.84
C ALA A 298 -5.35 -15.58 8.28
N GLY A 299 -5.37 -14.41 7.61
CA GLY A 299 -4.22 -13.81 6.95
C GLY A 299 -3.76 -14.59 5.70
N ALA A 300 -2.75 -14.05 5.00
CA ALA A 300 -2.16 -14.70 3.83
C ALA A 300 -0.72 -15.08 4.11
N ILE A 301 -0.36 -16.32 3.77
CA ILE A 301 1.02 -16.79 3.87
C ILE A 301 1.72 -16.53 2.54
N VAL A 302 2.81 -15.77 2.59
CA VAL A 302 3.64 -15.48 1.43
C VAL A 302 5.11 -15.71 1.70
N ASP A 303 5.87 -16.00 0.66
CA ASP A 303 7.33 -15.95 0.73
C ASP A 303 7.76 -14.49 0.82
N SER A 304 8.48 -14.15 1.88
CA SER A 304 9.09 -12.84 2.03
C SER A 304 10.06 -12.58 0.89
N ILE A 305 9.83 -11.47 0.20
CA ILE A 305 10.68 -11.00 -0.90
C ILE A 305 11.75 -10.03 -0.38
N SER A 306 11.48 -9.33 0.73
CA SER A 306 12.25 -8.15 1.14
C SER A 306 12.96 -8.28 2.50
N LEU A 307 12.27 -8.81 3.53
CA LEU A 307 12.81 -8.87 4.89
C LEU A 307 13.80 -10.03 5.03
N ILE A 308 13.32 -11.24 4.74
CA ILE A 308 14.12 -12.47 4.75
C ILE A 308 13.75 -13.26 3.50
N PRO A 309 14.50 -13.14 2.39
CA PRO A 309 14.19 -13.83 1.14
C PRO A 309 13.94 -15.33 1.34
N GLY A 310 12.75 -15.80 0.94
CA GLY A 310 12.35 -17.21 1.01
C GLY A 310 11.83 -17.69 2.37
N LYS A 311 11.77 -16.82 3.40
CA LYS A 311 11.06 -17.14 4.64
C LYS A 311 9.57 -16.92 4.44
N ARG A 312 8.72 -17.87 4.84
CA ARG A 312 7.26 -17.66 4.83
C ARG A 312 6.87 -16.69 5.94
N ILE A 313 5.95 -15.80 5.62
CA ILE A 313 5.38 -14.85 6.58
C ILE A 313 3.85 -14.85 6.42
N LEU A 314 3.15 -14.89 7.54
CA LEU A 314 1.71 -14.69 7.61
C LEU A 314 1.41 -13.19 7.75
N ILE A 315 0.72 -12.63 6.78
CA ILE A 315 0.35 -11.21 6.72
C ILE A 315 -1.12 -11.02 7.15
N LYS A 316 -1.40 -10.02 7.98
CA LYS A 316 -2.74 -9.68 8.51
C LYS A 316 -3.02 -8.18 8.45
N ASP A 317 -2.85 -7.60 7.27
CA ASP A 317 -2.96 -6.17 7.05
C ASP A 317 -4.41 -5.69 7.10
N GLU A 318 -4.61 -4.56 7.78
CA GLU A 318 -5.87 -3.82 7.81
C GLU A 318 -5.60 -2.35 7.49
N LEU A 319 -6.51 -1.73 6.75
CA LEU A 319 -6.38 -0.36 6.26
C LEU A 319 -7.62 0.45 6.62
N SER A 320 -7.42 1.70 7.05
CA SER A 320 -8.52 2.65 7.22
C SER A 320 -8.13 3.99 6.61
N LEU A 321 -9.02 4.55 5.80
CA LEU A 321 -8.76 5.74 5.00
C LEU A 321 -9.86 6.77 5.20
N TRP A 322 -9.46 7.98 5.54
CA TRP A 322 -10.30 9.18 5.57
C TRP A 322 -9.82 10.17 4.51
N LYS A 323 -10.54 11.30 4.44
CA LYS A 323 -10.12 12.41 3.59
C LYS A 323 -8.69 12.84 3.90
N ASP A 324 -8.32 13.06 5.15
CA ASP A 324 -7.04 13.68 5.53
C ASP A 324 -6.08 12.73 6.26
N GLU A 325 -6.46 11.46 6.43
CA GLU A 325 -5.66 10.47 7.16
C GLU A 325 -5.72 9.09 6.50
N PHE A 326 -4.62 8.36 6.57
CA PHE A 326 -4.49 6.98 6.13
C PHE A 326 -3.81 6.16 7.22
N TRP A 327 -4.53 5.20 7.78
CA TRP A 327 -4.05 4.36 8.85
C TRP A 327 -3.75 2.95 8.33
N ILE A 328 -2.56 2.45 8.66
CA ILE A 328 -2.05 1.15 8.19
C ILE A 328 -1.71 0.29 9.40
N ASN A 329 -2.48 -0.77 9.59
CA ASN A 329 -2.19 -1.80 10.58
C ASN A 329 -1.48 -2.99 9.90
N ASP A 330 -0.18 -2.85 9.66
CA ASP A 330 0.66 -3.88 9.03
C ASP A 330 1.12 -4.88 10.10
N ARG A 331 0.93 -6.19 9.87
CA ARG A 331 1.27 -7.25 10.84
C ARG A 331 1.74 -8.50 10.12
N GLY A 332 2.97 -8.91 10.43
CA GLY A 332 3.59 -10.11 9.92
C GLY A 332 4.01 -11.07 11.03
N TYR A 333 3.68 -12.35 10.89
CA TYR A 333 4.01 -13.41 11.85
C TYR A 333 4.77 -14.55 11.17
N ASP A 334 5.57 -15.30 11.94
CA ASP A 334 6.27 -16.48 11.44
C ASP A 334 5.33 -17.70 11.52
N PRO A 335 4.75 -18.17 10.40
CA PRO A 335 3.84 -19.31 10.41
C PRO A 335 4.57 -20.64 10.65
N ASP A 336 5.90 -20.63 10.57
CA ASP A 336 6.74 -21.83 10.61
C ASP A 336 7.47 -21.98 11.94
N HIS A 337 7.16 -21.14 12.92
CA HIS A 337 7.72 -21.28 14.23
C HIS A 337 7.25 -22.59 14.87
N GLU A 338 8.17 -23.54 14.97
CA GLU A 338 7.96 -24.75 15.76
C GLU A 338 7.81 -24.32 17.22
N ILE A 339 6.59 -24.38 17.75
CA ILE A 339 6.35 -24.31 19.18
C ILE A 339 7.09 -25.53 19.76
N MET A 340 8.30 -25.31 20.28
CA MET A 340 8.98 -26.35 21.04
C MET A 340 8.10 -26.59 22.27
N ASP A 341 7.52 -27.78 22.31
CA ASP A 341 6.52 -28.29 23.27
C ASP A 341 7.07 -28.37 24.72
N GLU A 342 7.67 -27.29 25.22
CA GLU A 342 8.15 -27.18 26.59
C GLU A 342 7.02 -26.66 27.50
N MET A 343 6.24 -27.62 28.02
CA MET A 343 5.68 -27.60 29.38
C MET A 343 4.46 -26.73 29.75
N HIS A 344 3.62 -26.23 28.82
CA HIS A 344 2.33 -25.60 29.20
C HIS A 344 1.09 -26.40 28.76
N HIS A 345 0.97 -27.65 29.24
CA HIS A 345 -0.32 -28.32 29.37
C HIS A 345 -1.09 -27.78 30.58
N ASN A 346 -2.19 -27.07 30.34
CA ASN A 346 -3.50 -27.23 31.03
C ASN A 346 -4.36 -25.95 31.06
N GLN A 347 -4.71 -25.36 29.91
CA GLN A 347 -5.99 -24.65 29.80
C GLN A 347 -6.70 -24.99 28.49
N PRO A 348 -7.78 -25.78 28.55
CA PRO A 348 -8.62 -26.04 27.39
C PRO A 348 -9.64 -24.91 27.26
N GLY A 349 -9.50 -24.10 26.21
CA GLY A 349 -10.59 -23.22 25.77
C GLY A 349 -10.14 -21.83 25.33
N ASN A 350 -9.60 -21.71 24.12
CA ASN A 350 -10.12 -20.80 23.10
C ASN A 350 -9.43 -21.11 21.77
N ALA A 351 -10.24 -21.30 20.75
CA ALA A 351 -9.77 -21.64 19.42
C ALA A 351 -9.26 -20.37 18.73
N PHE A 352 -8.02 -20.41 18.24
CA PHE A 352 -7.46 -19.48 17.24
C PHE A 352 -7.25 -18.00 17.64
N ASP A 353 -6.94 -17.70 18.90
CA ASP A 353 -6.29 -16.41 19.20
C ASP A 353 -4.77 -16.54 19.01
N ASP A 354 -4.19 -15.58 18.28
CA ASP A 354 -2.82 -15.42 17.75
C ASP A 354 -1.64 -15.50 18.76
N VAL A 355 -1.81 -16.15 19.90
CA VAL A 355 -0.93 -15.93 21.07
C VAL A 355 0.49 -16.51 20.91
N ASP A 356 0.73 -17.45 19.99
CA ASP A 356 2.02 -18.18 19.93
C ASP A 356 2.84 -18.01 18.64
N MET A 357 2.39 -17.22 17.65
CA MET A 357 3.23 -17.00 16.45
C MET A 357 4.19 -15.82 16.67
N PRO A 358 5.52 -16.02 16.53
CA PRO A 358 6.47 -14.93 16.67
C PRO A 358 6.19 -13.82 15.67
N PHE A 359 6.16 -12.61 16.19
CA PHE A 359 6.09 -11.40 15.39
C PHE A 359 7.34 -11.26 14.51
N VAL A 360 7.16 -11.00 13.22
CA VAL A 360 8.23 -10.80 12.25
C VAL A 360 8.38 -9.34 11.89
N TYR A 361 7.29 -8.64 11.57
CA TYR A 361 7.34 -7.24 11.14
C TYR A 361 5.99 -6.53 11.28
N GLY A 362 6.01 -5.19 11.24
CA GLY A 362 4.82 -4.33 11.31
C GLY A 362 4.69 -3.60 12.65
N ASN A 363 3.45 -3.37 13.09
CA ASN A 363 3.16 -2.70 14.36
C ASN A 363 3.17 -3.69 15.54
N ARG A 364 4.16 -3.59 16.44
CA ARG A 364 4.30 -4.52 17.58
C ARG A 364 3.24 -4.35 18.66
N MET A 365 2.79 -3.13 18.88
CA MET A 365 1.85 -2.79 19.96
C MET A 365 0.38 -2.80 19.51
N GLY A 366 0.11 -3.22 18.26
CA GLY A 366 -1.23 -3.14 17.68
C GLY A 366 -1.74 -1.72 17.43
N VAL A 367 -0.88 -0.70 17.62
CA VAL A 367 -1.13 0.69 17.24
C VAL A 367 -0.82 0.83 15.75
N PRO A 368 -1.74 1.29 14.89
CA PRO A 368 -1.48 1.43 13.46
C PRO A 368 -0.49 2.57 13.19
N TYR A 369 0.19 2.55 12.04
CA TYR A 369 0.81 3.77 11.51
C TYR A 369 -0.31 4.74 11.16
N LYS A 370 -0.29 5.96 11.73
CA LYS A 370 -1.29 7.01 11.51
C LYS A 370 -0.70 8.09 10.61
N LEU A 371 -0.88 7.96 9.31
CA LEU A 371 -0.31 8.88 8.33
C LEU A 371 -1.30 10.01 8.02
N GLN A 372 -0.84 11.26 8.09
CA GLN A 372 -1.62 12.45 7.76
C GLN A 372 -1.34 12.90 6.34
N ARG A 373 -2.36 13.34 5.63
CA ARG A 373 -2.25 13.82 4.25
C ARG A 373 -1.39 15.07 4.18
N VAL A 374 -0.39 15.02 3.31
CA VAL A 374 0.50 16.13 2.96
C VAL A 374 0.05 16.79 1.66
N SER A 375 -0.36 16.00 0.67
CA SER A 375 -0.70 16.51 -0.66
C SER A 375 -1.76 15.66 -1.38
N ASN A 376 -2.32 16.22 -2.45
CA ASN A 376 -3.17 15.54 -3.43
C ASN A 376 -2.56 15.60 -4.82
N PHE A 377 -2.85 14.61 -5.66
CA PHE A 377 -2.67 14.68 -7.10
C PHE A 377 -3.97 15.08 -7.78
N VAL A 378 -3.86 15.99 -8.75
CA VAL A 378 -4.93 16.35 -9.66
C VAL A 378 -4.45 16.22 -11.10
N ASP A 379 -5.37 16.04 -12.03
CA ASP A 379 -5.04 16.11 -13.46
C ASP A 379 -4.55 17.51 -13.80
N GLY A 380 -3.34 17.58 -14.36
CA GLY A 380 -2.67 18.81 -14.77
C GLY A 380 -2.98 19.22 -16.20
N THR A 381 -3.96 18.60 -16.84
CA THR A 381 -4.41 18.92 -18.20
C THR A 381 -5.00 20.33 -18.24
N THR A 382 -4.15 21.31 -18.56
CA THR A 382 -4.62 22.59 -19.08
C THR A 382 -4.95 22.44 -20.56
N ASN A 383 -5.96 23.15 -21.07
CA ASN A 383 -6.44 23.15 -22.47
C ASN A 383 -5.38 23.46 -23.57
N GLN A 384 -4.09 23.55 -23.22
CA GLN A 384 -3.00 23.99 -24.08
C GLN A 384 -1.93 22.93 -24.35
N GLU A 385 -1.88 21.83 -23.57
CA GLU A 385 -0.91 20.76 -23.77
C GLU A 385 -1.67 19.46 -24.12
N PRO A 386 -1.47 18.87 -25.31
CA PRO A 386 -2.20 17.67 -25.77
C PRO A 386 -1.82 16.39 -25.00
N PHE A 387 -1.07 16.49 -23.89
CA PHE A 387 -0.48 15.39 -23.17
C PHE A 387 -1.18 15.14 -21.83
N GLY A 388 -2.15 14.22 -21.82
CA GLY A 388 -2.98 13.84 -20.66
C GLY A 388 -2.28 13.02 -19.54
N LEU A 389 -0.95 13.04 -19.45
CA LEU A 389 -0.19 12.29 -18.44
C LEU A 389 0.38 13.15 -17.31
N GLN A 390 0.16 14.46 -17.36
CA GLN A 390 0.75 15.35 -16.38
C GLN A 390 -0.13 15.40 -15.14
N LEU A 391 0.30 14.74 -14.07
CA LEU A 391 -0.29 14.97 -12.75
C LEU A 391 0.32 16.21 -12.13
N LYS A 392 -0.50 16.98 -11.43
CA LYS A 392 -0.06 18.10 -10.60
C LYS A 392 -0.25 17.74 -9.13
N ARG A 393 0.82 17.93 -8.36
CA ARG A 393 0.78 17.85 -6.90
C ARG A 393 0.26 19.16 -6.31
N ILE A 394 -0.70 19.08 -5.39
CA ILE A 394 -1.26 20.21 -4.63
C ILE A 394 -1.07 19.93 -3.15
N ILE A 395 -0.40 20.84 -2.44
CA ILE A 395 -0.19 20.73 -0.99
C ILE A 395 -1.53 20.87 -0.27
N ALA A 396 -1.84 19.88 0.56
CA ALA A 396 -3.03 19.84 1.42
C ALA A 396 -2.70 20.26 2.85
N ASN A 397 -1.49 19.95 3.32
CA ASN A 397 -1.00 20.31 4.64
C ASN A 397 0.43 20.85 4.56
N SER A 398 0.59 22.16 4.80
CA SER A 398 1.88 22.85 4.74
C SER A 398 2.84 22.43 5.86
N ASP A 399 2.33 21.94 6.99
CA ASP A 399 3.18 21.57 8.14
C ASP A 399 4.04 20.34 7.85
N PHE A 400 3.64 19.54 6.86
CA PHE A 400 4.35 18.37 6.37
C PHE A 400 4.94 18.54 4.98
N GLU A 401 4.80 19.70 4.32
CA GLU A 401 5.30 19.89 2.95
C GLU A 401 6.81 19.55 2.83
N TRP A 402 7.58 19.79 3.89
CA TRP A 402 8.99 19.47 3.99
C TRP A 402 9.32 17.97 3.81
N THR A 403 8.37 17.06 4.00
CA THR A 403 8.58 15.60 3.85
C THR A 403 8.56 15.14 2.40
N LEU A 404 8.20 16.02 1.46
CA LEU A 404 8.05 15.72 0.03
C LEU A 404 9.37 15.66 -0.77
N GLY A 405 10.52 15.88 -0.12
CA GLY A 405 11.85 15.87 -0.74
C GLY A 405 12.55 17.23 -0.76
N GLU A 406 13.75 17.29 -1.33
CA GLU A 406 14.68 18.43 -1.20
C GLU A 406 14.11 19.75 -1.73
N LYS A 407 13.26 19.71 -2.76
CA LYS A 407 12.62 20.92 -3.32
C LYS A 407 11.74 21.66 -2.31
N TYR A 408 11.25 20.97 -1.29
CA TYR A 408 10.24 21.47 -0.35
C TYR A 408 10.82 21.82 1.03
N ARG A 409 12.13 21.74 1.20
CA ARG A 409 12.77 22.01 2.49
C ARG A 409 14.18 22.53 2.33
N THR A 410 14.69 23.16 3.38
CA THR A 410 16.12 23.44 3.52
C THR A 410 16.80 22.32 4.32
N PRO A 411 18.13 22.14 4.17
CA PRO A 411 18.87 21.19 5.00
C PRO A 411 18.75 21.47 6.51
N ASP A 412 18.66 22.74 6.91
CA ASP A 412 18.53 23.11 8.32
C ASP A 412 17.15 22.78 8.89
N MET A 413 16.09 22.97 8.09
CA MET A 413 14.73 22.55 8.46
C MET A 413 14.66 21.04 8.66
N LEU A 414 15.27 20.25 7.75
CA LEU A 414 15.35 18.80 7.92
C LEU A 414 16.06 18.43 9.22
N ARG A 415 17.21 19.05 9.46
CA ARG A 415 18.02 18.79 10.66
C ARG A 415 17.24 19.12 11.93
N GLU A 416 16.56 20.26 11.99
CA GLU A 416 15.74 20.64 13.15
C GLU A 416 14.63 19.61 13.39
N LYS A 417 13.93 19.18 12.33
CA LYS A 417 12.84 18.20 12.44
C LYS A 417 13.33 16.82 12.88
N MET A 418 14.48 16.38 12.38
CA MET A 418 15.11 15.10 12.76
C MET A 418 15.71 15.14 14.17
N GLN A 419 16.34 16.25 14.56
CA GLN A 419 16.86 16.43 15.91
C GLN A 419 15.76 16.36 16.97
N LYS A 420 14.54 16.83 16.66
CA LYS A 420 13.39 16.65 17.56
C LYS A 420 13.04 15.18 17.78
N LEU A 421 13.38 14.28 16.86
CA LEU A 421 13.19 12.84 17.05
C LEU A 421 14.34 12.25 17.91
N GLU A 422 15.57 12.66 17.62
CA GLU A 422 16.78 12.18 18.33
C GLU A 422 16.87 12.66 19.79
N GLN A 423 16.40 13.88 20.11
CA GLN A 423 16.48 14.46 21.45
C GLN A 423 15.80 13.62 22.54
N TYR A 424 14.81 12.83 22.17
CA TYR A 424 14.12 11.92 23.08
C TYR A 424 14.78 10.54 23.15
N ASP A 425 15.48 10.11 22.09
CA ASP A 425 16.19 8.83 22.07
C ASP A 425 17.41 8.82 23.02
N GLU A 426 18.02 9.98 23.30
CA GLU A 426 19.14 10.10 24.26
C GLU A 426 18.67 10.24 25.73
N ALA A 427 17.39 10.53 25.95
CA ALA A 427 16.81 10.74 27.28
C ALA A 427 16.22 9.46 27.89
N ALA A 428 15.84 8.50 27.05
CA ALA A 428 15.39 7.15 27.40
C ALA A 428 16.59 6.21 27.62
#